data_AF-A0A2M8KVE0-F1
#
_entry.id   AF-A0A2M8KVE0-F1
#
_cell.length_a   1.000
_cell.length_b   1.000
_cell.length_c   1.000
_cell.angle_alpha   90.00
_cell.angle_beta   90.00
_cell.angle_gamma   90.00
#
_symmetry.space_group_name_H-M   'P 1'
#
loop_
_entity.id
_entity.type
_entity.pdbx_description
1 polymer ?
#
loop_
_entity_poly.entity_id
_entity_poly.type
_entity_poly.pdbx_seq_one_letter_code
_entity_poly.pdbx_strand_id
1 'polypeptide(L)'
;PCCGKPLDKEKPCCGAMTQMIDFIDQKVSTGADKDAVILATAQEFGLERLANESDRSSLREKLLANAPKDAPKITTAETKKDLGVVTIKKGVVTTEFVIKNEGKSDLVVDKLSSSCGCTSASLVYHGTEGPQFYMAGHGQAEPDPNWKVSIAPGDKAKIKVYYDPTVHPDLTGPVTREVSIHSNDPVDFETTLTITLNQEN
;
A
#
# COMPACT_ATOMS: atom_id res chain seq x y z
N PRO A 1 -4.84 -7.65 -14.30
CA PRO A 1 -6.25 -7.29 -14.57
C PRO A 1 -6.59 -5.91 -13.97
N CYS A 2 -7.58 -5.21 -14.51
CA CYS A 2 -8.13 -3.99 -13.93
C CYS A 2 -9.59 -4.27 -13.55
N CYS A 3 -9.94 -4.09 -12.27
CA CYS A 3 -11.28 -4.36 -11.73
C CYS A 3 -11.80 -5.78 -12.05
N GLY A 4 -10.93 -6.80 -11.93
CA GLY A 4 -11.28 -8.19 -12.19
C GLY A 4 -11.45 -8.56 -13.68
N LYS A 5 -11.20 -7.62 -14.60
CA LYS A 5 -11.25 -7.86 -16.05
C LYS A 5 -9.85 -7.86 -16.68
N PRO A 6 -9.63 -8.64 -17.75
CA PRO A 6 -8.44 -8.48 -18.60
C PRO A 6 -8.30 -7.04 -19.10
N LEU A 7 -7.07 -6.60 -19.32
CA LEU A 7 -6.82 -5.30 -19.95
C LEU A 7 -7.18 -5.38 -21.43
N ASP A 8 -7.92 -4.40 -21.94
CA ASP A 8 -8.30 -4.27 -23.35
C ASP A 8 -7.68 -2.99 -23.91
N LYS A 9 -6.68 -3.17 -24.79
CA LYS A 9 -5.95 -2.07 -25.43
C LYS A 9 -6.75 -1.36 -26.52
N GLU A 10 -7.68 -2.05 -27.16
CA GLU A 10 -8.51 -1.46 -28.22
C GLU A 10 -9.69 -0.69 -27.64
N LYS A 11 -10.21 -1.14 -26.50
CA LYS A 11 -11.39 -0.56 -25.83
C LYS A 11 -11.19 -0.47 -24.31
N PRO A 12 -10.33 0.46 -23.83
CA PRO A 12 -10.16 0.65 -22.40
C PRO A 12 -11.48 1.13 -21.77
N CYS A 13 -11.86 0.53 -20.65
CA CYS A 13 -13.16 0.80 -20.03
C CYS A 13 -13.22 2.17 -19.30
N CYS A 14 -12.08 2.73 -18.90
CA CYS A 14 -11.96 4.02 -18.23
C CYS A 14 -10.51 4.54 -18.31
N GLY A 15 -10.29 5.82 -17.93
CA GLY A 15 -8.96 6.44 -17.95
C GLY A 15 -7.92 5.75 -17.06
N ALA A 16 -8.33 5.13 -15.95
CA ALA A 16 -7.41 4.35 -15.10
C ALA A 16 -6.92 3.07 -15.81
N MET A 17 -7.75 2.45 -16.65
CA MET A 17 -7.31 1.33 -17.49
C MET A 17 -6.36 1.82 -18.58
N THR A 18 -6.65 2.97 -19.20
CA THR A 18 -5.77 3.61 -20.18
C THR A 18 -4.38 3.87 -19.60
N GLN A 19 -4.30 4.50 -18.42
CA GLN A 19 -3.02 4.77 -17.73
C GLN A 19 -2.19 3.49 -17.49
N MET A 20 -2.85 2.40 -17.09
CA MET A 20 -2.17 1.13 -16.88
C MET A 20 -1.64 0.54 -18.18
N ILE A 21 -2.41 0.61 -19.27
CA ILE A 21 -2.00 0.14 -20.60
C ILE A 21 -0.83 0.97 -21.12
N ASP A 22 -0.91 2.30 -21.02
CA ASP A 22 0.13 3.22 -21.46
C ASP A 22 1.45 2.98 -20.72
N PHE A 23 1.39 2.73 -19.40
CA PHE A 23 2.57 2.39 -18.61
C PHE A 23 3.20 1.06 -19.06
N ILE A 24 2.38 0.03 -19.27
CA ILE A 24 2.85 -1.29 -19.73
C ILE A 24 3.51 -1.13 -21.11
N ASP A 25 2.87 -0.43 -22.04
CA ASP A 25 3.39 -0.17 -23.38
C ASP A 25 4.71 0.61 -23.34
N GLN A 26 4.80 1.61 -22.47
CA GLN A 26 6.04 2.34 -22.24
C GLN A 26 7.16 1.39 -21.80
N LYS A 27 6.93 0.53 -20.80
CA LYS A 27 7.95 -0.43 -20.32
C LYS A 27 8.36 -1.41 -21.40
N VAL A 28 7.40 -1.94 -22.17
CA VAL A 28 7.68 -2.82 -23.32
C VAL A 28 8.52 -2.10 -24.38
N SER A 29 8.19 -0.84 -24.69
CA SER A 29 8.94 -0.04 -25.68
C SER A 29 10.38 0.26 -25.26
N THR A 30 10.67 0.29 -23.96
CA THR A 30 12.04 0.44 -23.43
C THR A 30 12.88 -0.85 -23.49
N GLY A 31 12.32 -1.94 -24.04
CA GLY A 31 13.00 -3.23 -24.18
C GLY A 31 13.07 -4.04 -22.89
N ALA A 32 12.26 -3.69 -21.88
CA ALA A 32 12.15 -4.48 -20.67
C ALA A 32 11.56 -5.86 -20.99
N ASP A 33 12.12 -6.92 -20.39
CA ASP A 33 11.55 -8.25 -20.52
C ASP A 33 10.20 -8.37 -19.80
N LYS A 34 9.49 -9.48 -20.05
CA LYS A 34 8.15 -9.70 -19.51
C LYS A 34 8.11 -9.65 -17.98
N ASP A 35 9.12 -10.20 -17.29
CA ASP A 35 9.15 -10.21 -15.83
C ASP A 35 9.41 -8.80 -15.28
N ALA A 36 10.29 -8.03 -15.92
CA ALA A 36 10.55 -6.64 -15.58
C ALA A 36 9.33 -5.73 -15.82
N VAL A 37 8.57 -5.94 -16.90
CA VAL A 37 7.32 -5.23 -17.15
C VAL A 37 6.27 -5.57 -16.08
N ILE A 38 6.12 -6.85 -15.74
CA ILE A 38 5.19 -7.31 -14.69
C ILE A 38 5.56 -6.69 -13.35
N LEU A 39 6.84 -6.71 -12.97
CA LEU A 39 7.33 -6.14 -11.72
C LEU A 39 7.08 -4.64 -11.65
N ALA A 40 7.48 -3.89 -12.67
CA ALA A 40 7.27 -2.44 -12.72
C ALA A 40 5.78 -2.08 -12.65
N THR A 41 4.93 -2.89 -13.30
CA THR A 41 3.47 -2.70 -13.27
C THR A 41 2.91 -3.00 -11.88
N ALA A 42 3.41 -4.03 -11.21
CA ALA A 42 3.01 -4.37 -9.85
C ALA A 42 3.47 -3.30 -8.83
N GLN A 43 4.66 -2.72 -9.01
CA GLN A 43 5.15 -1.61 -8.19
C GLN A 43 4.33 -0.33 -8.38
N GLU A 44 3.89 -0.04 -9.61
CA GLU A 44 3.10 1.17 -9.88
C GLU A 44 1.62 1.03 -9.49
N PHE A 45 1.00 -0.12 -9.79
CA PHE A 45 -0.45 -0.31 -9.69
C PHE A 45 -0.89 -1.33 -8.62
N GLY A 46 0.05 -1.92 -7.89
CA GLY A 46 -0.15 -2.87 -6.81
C GLY A 46 -0.09 -4.34 -7.24
N LEU A 47 0.45 -5.19 -6.35
CA LEU A 47 0.61 -6.64 -6.55
C LEU A 47 -0.74 -7.37 -6.73
N GLU A 48 -1.79 -6.84 -6.10
CA GLU A 48 -3.14 -7.39 -6.16
C GLU A 48 -3.73 -7.38 -7.58
N ARG A 49 -3.16 -6.59 -8.50
CA ARG A 49 -3.60 -6.59 -9.90
C ARG A 49 -3.00 -7.69 -10.75
N LEU A 50 -2.11 -8.52 -10.20
CA LEU A 50 -1.64 -9.73 -10.86
C LEU A 50 -2.77 -10.76 -10.94
N ALA A 51 -2.82 -11.51 -12.05
CA ALA A 51 -4.03 -12.19 -12.52
C ALA A 51 -4.58 -13.27 -11.57
N ASN A 52 -3.72 -13.90 -10.78
CA ASN A 52 -4.08 -14.95 -9.82
C ASN A 52 -2.99 -15.10 -8.74
N GLU A 53 -3.29 -15.84 -7.67
CA GLU A 53 -2.37 -16.08 -6.55
C GLU A 53 -1.09 -16.85 -6.94
N SER A 54 -1.17 -17.75 -7.91
CA SER A 54 0.00 -18.50 -8.40
C SER A 54 1.02 -17.60 -9.11
N ASP A 55 0.55 -16.62 -9.88
CA ASP A 55 1.41 -15.65 -10.55
C ASP A 55 2.10 -14.74 -9.54
N ARG A 56 1.39 -14.33 -8.48
CA ARG A 56 1.97 -13.54 -7.37
C ARG A 56 3.04 -14.33 -6.62
N SER A 57 2.76 -15.59 -6.33
CA SER A 57 3.67 -16.48 -5.59
C SER A 57 4.95 -16.74 -6.39
N SER A 58 4.83 -17.03 -7.68
CA SER A 58 5.98 -17.23 -8.55
C SER A 58 6.81 -15.96 -8.77
N LEU A 59 6.17 -14.79 -8.90
CA LEU A 59 6.86 -13.51 -8.93
C LEU A 59 7.64 -13.27 -7.63
N ARG A 60 7.00 -13.51 -6.48
CA ARG A 60 7.65 -13.36 -5.17
C ARG A 60 8.87 -14.26 -5.02
N GLU A 61 8.78 -15.52 -5.46
CA GLU A 61 9.91 -16.46 -5.44
C GLU A 61 11.07 -15.96 -6.31
N LYS A 62 10.79 -15.45 -7.51
CA LYS A 62 11.80 -14.82 -8.36
C LYS A 62 12.43 -13.58 -7.72
N LEU A 63 11.63 -12.73 -7.08
CA LEU A 63 12.14 -11.55 -6.38
C LEU A 63 13.06 -11.95 -5.23
N LEU A 64 12.67 -12.95 -4.43
CA LEU A 64 13.51 -13.51 -3.37
C LEU A 64 14.84 -14.06 -3.91
N ALA A 65 14.81 -14.76 -5.04
CA ALA A 65 16.00 -15.34 -5.65
C ALA A 65 16.98 -14.28 -6.20
N ASN A 66 16.47 -13.13 -6.64
CA ASN A 66 17.26 -12.04 -7.23
C ASN A 66 17.48 -10.85 -6.28
N ALA A 67 16.95 -10.89 -5.06
CA ALA A 67 17.11 -9.82 -4.09
C ALA A 67 18.61 -9.63 -3.75
N PRO A 68 19.12 -8.38 -3.76
CA PRO A 68 20.47 -8.09 -3.32
C PRO A 68 20.72 -8.61 -1.89
N LYS A 69 21.93 -9.12 -1.63
CA LYS A 69 22.29 -9.69 -0.31
C LYS A 69 22.24 -8.68 0.83
N ASP A 70 22.34 -7.41 0.49
CA ASP A 70 22.35 -6.23 1.34
C ASP A 70 21.04 -5.43 1.26
N ALA A 71 20.02 -5.95 0.59
CA ALA A 71 18.73 -5.29 0.43
C ALA A 71 18.07 -4.89 1.76
N PRO A 72 17.22 -3.85 1.76
CA PRO A 72 16.35 -3.57 2.87
C PRO A 72 15.30 -4.67 3.00
N LYS A 73 14.75 -4.85 4.20
CA LYS A 73 13.71 -5.85 4.43
C LYS A 73 12.67 -5.33 5.41
N ILE A 74 11.46 -5.04 4.95
CA ILE A 74 10.35 -4.67 5.83
C ILE A 74 9.76 -5.93 6.48
N THR A 75 9.59 -5.90 7.80
CA THR A 75 8.82 -6.93 8.51
C THR A 75 7.87 -6.30 9.52
N THR A 76 6.77 -6.99 9.77
CA THR A 76 5.80 -6.63 10.81
C THR A 76 5.35 -7.90 11.52
N ALA A 77 5.18 -7.81 12.85
CA ALA A 77 4.70 -8.94 13.65
C ALA A 77 3.17 -9.09 13.60
N GLU A 78 2.46 -8.02 13.26
CA GLU A 78 1.00 -7.96 13.25
C GLU A 78 0.56 -7.17 12.02
N THR A 79 -0.25 -7.80 11.17
CA THR A 79 -0.80 -7.18 9.95
C THR A 79 -2.28 -6.86 10.08
N LYS A 80 -2.95 -7.29 11.16
CA LYS A 80 -4.39 -7.10 11.35
C LYS A 80 -4.69 -6.67 12.79
N LYS A 81 -5.50 -5.62 12.94
CA LYS A 81 -6.04 -5.17 14.23
C LYS A 81 -7.54 -4.99 14.20
N ASP A 82 -8.21 -5.44 15.26
CA ASP A 82 -9.62 -5.18 15.48
C ASP A 82 -9.78 -3.95 16.40
N LEU A 83 -10.50 -2.94 15.94
CA LEU A 83 -10.82 -1.73 16.71
C LEU A 83 -12.10 -1.89 17.53
N GLY A 84 -12.78 -3.04 17.42
CA GLY A 84 -14.04 -3.33 18.08
C GLY A 84 -15.16 -2.44 17.56
N VAL A 85 -16.01 -1.95 18.47
CA VAL A 85 -17.10 -1.05 18.12
C VAL A 85 -16.61 0.38 18.02
N VAL A 86 -16.91 1.04 16.90
CA VAL A 86 -16.62 2.44 16.64
C VAL A 86 -17.93 3.17 16.36
N THR A 87 -18.26 4.13 17.21
CA THR A 87 -19.46 4.97 17.03
C THR A 87 -19.10 6.28 16.34
N ILE A 88 -20.03 6.85 15.57
CA ILE A 88 -19.83 8.17 14.93
C ILE A 88 -19.52 9.24 15.99
N LYS A 89 -20.16 9.16 17.16
CA LYS A 89 -19.94 10.07 18.29
C LYS A 89 -18.53 10.03 18.87
N LYS A 90 -17.81 8.91 18.72
CA LYS A 90 -16.42 8.77 19.17
C LYS A 90 -15.46 9.61 18.31
N GLY A 91 -15.87 9.97 17.10
CA GLY A 91 -15.03 10.67 16.13
C GLY A 91 -13.90 9.77 15.63
N VAL A 92 -12.81 10.40 15.19
CA VAL A 92 -11.64 9.70 14.64
C VAL A 92 -11.02 8.78 15.69
N VAL A 93 -10.86 7.51 15.34
CA VAL A 93 -10.11 6.53 16.16
C VAL A 93 -8.77 6.23 15.53
N THR A 94 -7.78 5.86 16.35
CA THR A 94 -6.43 5.56 15.90
C THR A 94 -5.92 4.22 16.40
N THR A 95 -5.04 3.61 15.63
CA THR A 95 -4.25 2.44 16.04
C THR A 95 -2.85 2.52 15.43
N GLU A 96 -1.90 1.78 15.97
CA GLU A 96 -0.52 1.78 15.50
C GLU A 96 -0.06 0.36 15.15
N PHE A 97 0.56 0.19 13.99
CA PHE A 97 1.31 -1.02 13.65
C PHE A 97 2.81 -0.75 13.76
N VAL A 98 3.59 -1.77 14.12
CA VAL A 98 5.04 -1.65 14.21
C VAL A 98 5.65 -2.34 13.01
N ILE A 99 6.42 -1.60 12.22
CA ILE A 99 7.26 -2.14 11.15
C ILE A 99 8.73 -2.07 11.58
N LYS A 100 9.52 -2.98 11.05
CA LYS A 100 10.95 -3.09 11.32
C LYS A 100 11.72 -3.26 10.02
N ASN A 101 12.88 -2.64 9.94
CA ASN A 101 13.86 -2.99 8.91
C ASN A 101 14.76 -4.13 9.42
N GLU A 102 14.59 -5.34 8.89
CA GLU A 102 15.43 -6.50 9.14
C GLU A 102 16.44 -6.78 8.02
N GLY A 103 16.58 -5.84 7.10
CA GLY A 103 17.54 -5.88 6.01
C GLY A 103 18.93 -5.40 6.44
N LYS A 104 19.76 -5.10 5.45
CA LYS A 104 21.13 -4.62 5.70
C LYS A 104 21.43 -3.24 5.12
N SER A 105 20.47 -2.65 4.41
CA SER A 105 20.48 -1.26 3.96
C SER A 105 19.25 -0.52 4.47
N ASP A 106 19.25 0.80 4.31
CA ASP A 106 18.11 1.64 4.66
C ASP A 106 16.84 1.24 3.91
N LEU A 107 15.77 1.05 4.68
CA LEU A 107 14.42 0.85 4.16
C LEU A 107 13.80 2.22 3.96
N VAL A 108 13.58 2.60 2.71
CA VAL A 108 12.95 3.86 2.32
C VAL A 108 11.46 3.62 2.13
N VAL A 109 10.65 4.37 2.85
CA VAL A 109 9.19 4.47 2.66
C VAL A 109 8.91 5.84 2.07
N ASP A 110 8.27 5.90 0.91
CA ASP A 110 7.98 7.15 0.18
C ASP A 110 6.49 7.43 0.01
N LYS A 111 5.64 6.42 0.23
CA LYS A 111 4.20 6.55 0.08
C LYS A 111 3.45 5.61 1.02
N LEU A 112 2.37 6.13 1.58
CA LEU A 112 1.31 5.32 2.18
C LEU A 112 0.03 5.53 1.37
N SER A 113 -0.87 4.55 1.38
CA SER A 113 -2.20 4.69 0.77
C SER A 113 -3.23 3.90 1.56
N SER A 114 -4.49 4.32 1.51
CA SER A 114 -5.60 3.59 2.14
C SER A 114 -6.63 3.11 1.12
N SER A 115 -7.39 2.08 1.48
CA SER A 115 -8.43 1.51 0.63
C SER A 115 -9.75 2.30 0.59
N CYS A 116 -9.91 3.31 1.45
CA CYS A 116 -11.12 4.12 1.55
C CYS A 116 -10.79 5.52 2.09
N GLY A 117 -11.53 6.54 1.65
CA GLY A 117 -11.39 7.92 2.15
C GLY A 117 -11.68 8.09 3.65
N CYS A 118 -12.39 7.15 4.29
CA CYS A 118 -12.59 7.14 5.74
C CYS A 118 -11.38 6.63 6.53
N THR A 119 -10.30 6.24 5.86
CA THR A 119 -9.08 5.72 6.49
C THR A 119 -7.87 6.47 5.96
N SER A 120 -6.92 6.72 6.83
CA SER A 120 -5.66 7.38 6.49
C SER A 120 -4.53 6.88 7.37
N ALA A 121 -3.29 7.14 6.98
CA ALA A 121 -2.13 6.71 7.76
C ALA A 121 -0.97 7.68 7.69
N SER A 122 -0.18 7.69 8.76
CA SER A 122 1.09 8.41 8.86
C SER A 122 2.19 7.47 9.33
N LEU A 123 3.42 7.72 8.90
CA LEU A 123 4.59 7.02 9.42
C LEU A 123 5.21 7.85 10.56
N VAL A 124 5.44 7.20 11.70
CA VAL A 124 6.14 7.78 12.86
C VAL A 124 7.50 7.11 13.00
N TYR A 125 8.56 7.90 12.88
CA TYR A 125 9.94 7.43 13.04
C TYR A 125 10.71 8.38 13.97
N HIS A 126 11.39 7.80 14.96
CA HIS A 126 12.08 8.53 16.03
C HIS A 126 11.24 9.64 16.68
N GLY A 127 9.94 9.39 16.87
CA GLY A 127 9.00 10.33 17.48
C GLY A 127 8.48 11.44 16.55
N THR A 128 8.98 11.52 15.31
CA THR A 128 8.48 12.46 14.30
C THR A 128 7.41 11.78 13.47
N GLU A 129 6.20 12.35 13.47
CA GLU A 129 5.10 11.91 12.61
C GLU A 129 5.19 12.61 11.25
N GLY A 130 5.16 11.83 10.17
CA GLY A 130 5.10 12.32 8.80
C GLY A 130 3.71 12.86 8.41
N PRO A 131 3.53 13.23 7.13
CA PRO A 131 2.23 13.65 6.63
C PRO A 131 1.25 12.48 6.66
N GLN A 132 -0.03 12.84 6.67
CA GLN A 132 -1.13 11.89 6.65
C GLN A 132 -1.55 11.61 5.20
N PHE A 133 -1.50 10.34 4.82
CA PHE A 133 -1.88 9.86 3.50
C PHE A 133 -3.31 9.32 3.52
N TYR A 134 -4.08 9.69 2.51
CA TYR A 134 -5.46 9.28 2.30
C TYR A 134 -5.58 8.42 1.03
N MET A 135 -6.80 7.99 0.73
CA MET A 135 -7.10 7.36 -0.56
C MET A 135 -6.92 8.38 -1.68
N ALA A 136 -6.10 8.03 -2.67
CA ALA A 136 -5.84 8.87 -3.83
C ALA A 136 -7.14 9.26 -4.55
N GLY A 137 -7.24 10.51 -4.98
CA GLY A 137 -8.39 11.04 -5.71
C GLY A 137 -9.69 11.23 -4.90
N HIS A 138 -9.68 11.06 -3.57
CA HIS A 138 -10.87 11.19 -2.71
C HIS A 138 -10.90 12.52 -1.93
N GLY A 139 -10.59 13.63 -2.63
CA GLY A 139 -10.83 14.99 -2.17
C GLY A 139 -9.85 15.56 -1.14
N GLN A 140 -8.88 14.77 -0.67
CA GLN A 140 -7.79 15.24 0.19
C GLN A 140 -6.55 15.56 -0.64
N ALA A 141 -5.81 16.59 -0.25
CA ALA A 141 -4.54 16.92 -0.89
C ALA A 141 -3.54 15.79 -0.67
N GLU A 142 -2.88 15.35 -1.73
CA GLU A 142 -1.79 14.38 -1.61
C GLU A 142 -0.58 15.06 -0.93
N PRO A 143 0.13 14.36 -0.03
CA PRO A 143 1.39 14.84 0.52
C PRO A 143 2.44 15.16 -0.55
N ASP A 144 3.53 15.85 -0.17
CA ASP A 144 4.64 16.14 -1.05
C ASP A 144 5.13 14.87 -1.77
N PRO A 145 5.15 14.81 -3.11
CA PRO A 145 5.61 13.64 -3.85
C PRO A 145 7.09 13.30 -3.62
N ASN A 146 7.87 14.21 -3.02
CA ASN A 146 9.26 13.98 -2.64
C ASN A 146 9.43 13.54 -1.18
N TRP A 147 8.34 13.39 -0.42
CA TRP A 147 8.40 12.90 0.94
C TRP A 147 8.96 11.48 0.96
N LYS A 148 9.84 11.23 1.92
CA LYS A 148 10.38 9.90 2.20
C LYS A 148 10.92 9.82 3.62
N VAL A 149 10.89 8.62 4.18
CA VAL A 149 11.55 8.29 5.44
C VAL A 149 12.51 7.13 5.22
N SER A 150 13.75 7.30 5.69
CA SER A 150 14.81 6.28 5.66
C SER A 150 14.90 5.62 7.03
N ILE A 151 14.55 4.34 7.12
CA ILE A 151 14.59 3.55 8.35
C ILE A 151 15.87 2.70 8.34
N ALA A 152 16.79 2.97 9.25
CA ALA A 152 18.07 2.28 9.33
C ALA A 152 17.92 0.76 9.58
N PRO A 153 18.90 -0.08 9.20
CA PRO A 153 18.90 -1.50 9.55
C PRO A 153 18.74 -1.75 11.06
N GLY A 154 17.80 -2.62 11.43
CA GLY A 154 17.48 -2.96 12.81
C GLY A 154 16.47 -2.03 13.50
N ASP A 155 16.25 -0.84 12.94
CA ASP A 155 15.31 0.14 13.50
C ASP A 155 13.86 -0.24 13.28
N LYS A 156 12.99 0.39 14.08
CA LYS A 156 11.54 0.27 14.02
C LYS A 156 10.90 1.61 13.73
N ALA A 157 9.82 1.58 12.97
CA ALA A 157 8.90 2.70 12.79
C ALA A 157 7.47 2.26 13.13
N LYS A 158 6.57 3.21 13.30
CA LYS A 158 5.16 2.94 13.50
C LYS A 158 4.35 3.46 12.33
N ILE A 159 3.36 2.68 11.90
CA ILE A 159 2.31 3.16 11.00
C ILE A 159 1.09 3.47 11.85
N LYS A 160 0.80 4.75 12.01
CA LYS A 160 -0.36 5.24 12.74
C LYS A 160 -1.52 5.34 11.76
N VAL A 161 -2.53 4.50 11.97
CA VAL A 161 -3.74 4.42 11.15
C VAL A 161 -4.86 5.18 11.84
N TYR A 162 -5.57 5.97 11.06
CA TYR A 162 -6.71 6.77 11.45
C TYR A 162 -7.96 6.25 10.75
N TYR A 163 -9.05 6.12 11.49
CA TYR A 163 -10.37 5.79 10.94
C TYR A 163 -11.37 6.85 11.36
N ASP A 164 -12.01 7.49 10.38
CA ASP A 164 -13.02 8.52 10.58
C ASP A 164 -14.41 7.98 10.22
N PRO A 165 -15.24 7.61 11.23
CA PRO A 165 -16.59 7.12 10.99
C PRO A 165 -17.52 8.21 10.40
N THR A 166 -17.14 9.48 10.44
CA THR A 166 -17.99 10.59 9.98
C THR A 166 -17.96 10.80 8.47
N VAL A 167 -16.97 10.23 7.77
CA VAL A 167 -16.88 10.29 6.29
C VAL A 167 -18.00 9.50 5.62
N HIS A 168 -18.44 8.42 6.25
CA HIS A 168 -19.61 7.63 5.85
C HIS A 168 -20.53 7.44 7.07
N PRO A 169 -21.32 8.46 7.43
CA PRO A 169 -22.20 8.37 8.61
C PRO A 169 -23.38 7.41 8.39
N ASP A 170 -23.62 7.01 7.14
CA ASP A 170 -24.59 6.00 6.73
C ASP A 170 -24.06 4.56 6.83
N LEU A 171 -22.74 4.39 6.98
CA LEU A 171 -22.13 3.07 7.14
C LEU A 171 -22.45 2.51 8.53
N THR A 172 -22.97 1.30 8.60
CA THR A 172 -23.23 0.58 9.85
C THR A 172 -22.93 -0.90 9.64
N GLY A 173 -22.35 -1.55 10.65
CA GLY A 173 -21.99 -2.97 10.62
C GLY A 173 -20.49 -3.22 10.43
N PRO A 174 -20.10 -4.44 10.02
CA PRO A 174 -18.69 -4.83 9.92
C PRO A 174 -17.98 -4.08 8.80
N VAL A 175 -16.82 -3.52 9.13
CA VAL A 175 -15.97 -2.76 8.21
C VAL A 175 -14.57 -3.36 8.23
N THR A 176 -13.99 -3.53 7.05
CA THR A 176 -12.58 -3.87 6.85
C THR A 176 -11.93 -2.77 6.02
N ARG A 177 -10.79 -2.25 6.48
CA ARG A 177 -10.00 -1.24 5.78
C ARG A 177 -8.55 -1.63 5.75
N GLU A 178 -7.86 -1.16 4.74
CA GLU A 178 -6.48 -1.51 4.49
C GLU A 178 -5.66 -0.24 4.28
N VAL A 179 -4.42 -0.32 4.72
CA VAL A 179 -3.37 0.67 4.48
C VAL A 179 -2.19 -0.05 3.85
N SER A 180 -1.76 0.40 2.68
CA SER A 180 -0.55 -0.07 2.02
C SER A 180 0.64 0.84 2.34
N ILE A 181 1.78 0.22 2.60
CA ILE A 181 3.08 0.85 2.78
C ILE A 181 3.91 0.56 1.53
N HIS A 182 4.35 1.60 0.83
CA HIS A 182 5.22 1.47 -0.35
C HIS A 182 6.66 1.71 0.08
N SER A 183 7.54 0.77 -0.25
CA SER A 183 8.93 0.80 0.17
C SER A 183 9.89 0.29 -0.89
N ASN A 184 11.19 0.54 -0.68
CA ASN A 184 12.25 0.00 -1.52
C ASN A 184 12.66 -1.45 -1.19
N ASP A 185 11.89 -2.19 -0.38
CA ASP A 185 12.08 -3.64 -0.23
C ASP A 185 11.87 -4.33 -1.59
N PRO A 186 12.86 -5.05 -2.14
CA PRO A 186 12.75 -5.64 -3.48
C PRO A 186 11.74 -6.78 -3.58
N VAL A 187 11.29 -7.34 -2.45
CA VAL A 187 10.35 -8.45 -2.38
C VAL A 187 9.00 -7.99 -1.85
N ASP A 188 9.01 -7.20 -0.79
CA ASP A 188 7.84 -6.68 -0.07
C ASP A 188 7.67 -5.17 -0.30
N PHE A 189 7.82 -4.74 -1.56
CA PHE A 189 7.72 -3.32 -1.96
C PHE A 189 6.37 -2.69 -1.62
N GLU A 190 5.30 -3.50 -1.51
CA GLU A 190 4.01 -3.09 -0.97
C GLU A 190 3.65 -4.00 0.21
N THR A 191 3.55 -3.43 1.41
CA THR A 191 3.11 -4.15 2.63
C THR A 191 1.75 -3.64 3.07
N THR A 192 0.77 -4.55 3.18
CA THR A 192 -0.61 -4.21 3.58
C THR A 192 -0.86 -4.46 5.07
N LEU A 193 -1.49 -3.49 5.73
CA LEU A 193 -2.00 -3.56 7.09
C LEU A 193 -3.51 -3.43 7.08
N THR A 194 -4.21 -4.25 7.85
CA THR A 194 -5.66 -4.33 7.88
C THR A 194 -6.20 -3.90 9.23
N ILE A 195 -7.20 -3.02 9.24
CA ILE A 195 -8.05 -2.78 10.40
C ILE A 195 -9.43 -3.36 10.17
N THR A 196 -10.00 -3.98 11.19
CA THR A 196 -11.40 -4.39 11.23
C THR A 196 -12.12 -3.68 12.36
N LEU A 197 -13.40 -3.41 12.20
CA LEU A 197 -14.24 -2.83 13.24
C LEU A 197 -15.73 -3.12 12.95
N ASN A 198 -16.59 -2.84 13.91
CA ASN A 198 -18.03 -2.72 13.72
C ASN A 198 -18.43 -1.24 13.88
N GLN A 199 -18.89 -0.60 12.81
CA GLN A 199 -19.37 0.77 12.88
C GLN A 199 -20.81 0.83 13.38
N GLU A 200 -21.08 1.73 14.33
CA GLU A 200 -22.40 2.02 14.86
C GLU A 200 -22.66 3.54 14.86
N ASN A 201 -23.93 3.92 14.98
CA ASN A 201 -24.35 5.33 15.01
C ASN A 201 -24.06 6.04 16.34
#